data_AF-A0A8S1CU13-F1
#
_entry.id   AF-A0A8S1CU13-F1
#
_cell.length_a   1.000
_cell.length_b   1.000
_cell.length_c   1.000
_cell.angle_alpha   90.00
_cell.angle_beta   90.00
_cell.angle_gamma   90.00
#
_symmetry.space_group_name_H-M   'P 1'
#
loop_
_entity.id
_entity.type
_entity.pdbx_description
1 polymer ?
#
loop_
_entity_poly.entity_id
_entity_poly.type
_entity_poly.pdbx_seq_one_letter_code
_entity_poly.pdbx_strand_id
1 'polypeptide(L)'
;MGCALSAEERAALARSKQIEKNLKEDGIQAAKDIKLLLLGAGESGKSTIVKQMKIIHESGFTSEDFKQYRPVVYSNTIQSLVAILRAMPNPNLAIPFANHERESDAKMVFDVIQRMEDTEPFSEELLAAMKRLWADAGVQECFGRSNEYQLNDSAK
;
A
#
# COMPACT_ATOMS: atom_id res chain seq x y z
N MET A 1 -5.68 58.58 -32.49
CA MET A 1 -6.83 57.98 -31.79
C MET A 1 -6.94 56.53 -32.24
N GLY A 2 -6.76 55.57 -31.34
CA GLY A 2 -6.92 54.16 -31.70
C GLY A 2 -6.18 53.21 -30.78
N CYS A 3 -6.53 53.18 -29.49
CA CYS A 3 -6.08 52.13 -28.58
C CYS A 3 -7.25 51.70 -27.69
N ALA A 4 -8.26 51.07 -28.29
CA ALA A 4 -9.22 50.30 -27.52
C ALA A 4 -8.69 48.87 -27.47
N LEU A 5 -8.31 48.40 -26.27
CA LEU A 5 -7.98 46.99 -26.04
C LEU A 5 -9.09 46.11 -26.60
N SER A 6 -8.69 45.07 -27.35
CA SER A 6 -9.61 44.09 -27.89
C SER A 6 -10.35 43.38 -26.75
N ALA A 7 -11.51 42.79 -27.04
CA ALA A 7 -12.29 42.07 -26.05
C ALA A 7 -11.50 40.89 -25.45
N GLU A 8 -10.68 40.24 -26.26
CA GLU A 8 -9.80 39.14 -25.83
C GLU A 8 -8.70 39.62 -24.89
N GLU A 9 -8.05 40.75 -25.18
CA GLU A 9 -7.01 41.31 -24.31
C GLU A 9 -7.60 41.74 -22.95
N ARG A 10 -8.81 42.32 -22.92
CA ARG A 10 -9.50 42.62 -21.66
C ARG A 10 -9.87 41.37 -20.88
N ALA A 11 -10.36 40.33 -21.55
CA ALA A 11 -10.68 39.06 -20.92
C ALA A 11 -9.41 38.38 -20.37
N ALA A 12 -8.29 38.44 -21.10
CA ALA A 12 -6.99 37.94 -20.66
C ALA A 12 -6.47 38.71 -19.43
N LEU A 13 -6.54 40.04 -19.45
CA LEU A 13 -6.18 40.90 -18.31
C LEU A 13 -7.04 40.61 -17.06
N ALA A 14 -8.35 40.43 -17.23
CA ALA A 14 -9.25 40.07 -16.14
C ALA A 14 -8.91 38.69 -15.55
N ARG A 15 -8.63 37.69 -16.41
CA ARG A 15 -8.14 36.37 -15.98
C ARG A 15 -6.80 36.46 -15.25
N SER A 16 -5.84 37.22 -15.75
CA SER A 16 -4.53 37.40 -15.10
C SER A 16 -4.68 38.02 -13.71
N LYS A 17 -5.51 39.06 -13.57
CA LYS A 17 -5.80 39.67 -12.26
C LYS A 17 -6.46 38.69 -11.30
N GLN A 18 -7.36 37.84 -11.79
CA GLN A 18 -7.99 36.80 -10.96
C GLN A 18 -6.96 35.75 -10.52
N ILE A 19 -6.06 35.34 -11.40
CA ILE A 19 -4.97 34.41 -11.07
C ILE A 19 -4.03 35.01 -10.02
N GLU A 20 -3.60 36.26 -10.19
CA GLU A 20 -2.76 36.96 -9.20
C GLU A 20 -3.42 37.06 -7.84
N LYS A 21 -4.73 37.34 -7.82
CA LYS A 21 -5.51 37.36 -6.58
C LYS A 21 -5.50 35.99 -5.90
N ASN A 22 -5.79 34.92 -6.65
CA ASN A 22 -5.78 33.55 -6.12
C ASN A 22 -4.39 33.17 -5.60
N LEU A 23 -3.32 33.44 -6.36
CA LEU A 23 -1.93 33.18 -5.94
C LEU A 23 -1.55 33.90 -4.65
N LYS A 24 -2.03 35.14 -4.47
CA LYS A 24 -1.80 35.89 -3.24
C LYS A 24 -2.53 35.27 -2.05
N GLU A 25 -3.79 34.85 -2.24
CA GLU A 25 -4.59 34.18 -1.22
C GLU A 25 -3.96 32.83 -0.83
N ASP A 26 -3.57 32.02 -1.82
CA ASP A 26 -2.87 30.74 -1.62
C ASP A 26 -1.53 30.93 -0.90
N GLY A 27 -0.78 31.98 -1.25
CA GLY A 27 0.49 32.31 -0.59
C GLY A 27 0.33 32.66 0.89
N ILE A 28 -0.74 33.40 1.25
CA ILE A 28 -1.06 33.71 2.65
C ILE A 28 -1.46 32.44 3.40
N GLN A 29 -2.21 31.54 2.76
CA GLN A 29 -2.64 30.30 3.39
C GLN A 29 -1.46 29.34 3.59
N ALA A 30 -0.63 29.14 2.57
CA ALA A 30 0.56 28.30 2.63
C ALA A 30 1.59 28.78 3.66
N ALA A 31 1.67 30.10 3.91
CA ALA A 31 2.52 30.65 4.95
C ALA A 31 2.08 30.29 6.38
N LYS A 32 0.81 29.88 6.57
CA LYS A 32 0.29 29.40 7.86
C LYS A 32 0.48 27.89 8.06
N ASP A 33 0.76 27.16 6.99
CA ASP A 33 0.90 25.70 7.04
C ASP A 33 2.22 25.30 7.71
N ILE A 34 2.12 24.42 8.70
CA ILE A 34 3.29 23.82 9.37
C ILE A 34 3.66 22.53 8.62
N LYS A 35 4.83 22.52 8.00
CA LYS A 35 5.34 21.35 7.27
C LYS A 35 6.17 20.47 8.18
N LEU A 36 5.76 19.22 8.32
CA LEU A 36 6.46 18.20 9.10
C LEU A 36 7.07 17.15 8.17
N LEU A 37 8.36 16.83 8.39
CA LEU A 37 9.06 15.76 7.67
C LEU A 37 9.30 14.58 8.62
N LEU A 38 8.74 13.42 8.29
CA LEU A 38 8.96 12.18 9.03
C LEU A 38 10.08 11.37 8.38
N LEU A 39 11.15 11.11 9.12
CA LEU A 39 12.31 10.32 8.70
C LEU A 39 12.41 9.01 9.50
N GLY A 40 12.96 7.99 8.88
CA GLY A 40 13.13 6.66 9.49
C GLY A 40 13.35 5.59 8.43
N ALA A 41 13.90 4.44 8.84
CA ALA A 41 14.15 3.28 7.99
C ALA A 41 12.85 2.73 7.34
N GLY A 42 13.00 1.81 6.38
CA GLY A 42 11.85 1.04 5.87
C GLY A 42 11.05 0.42 7.03
N GLU A 43 9.73 0.37 6.90
CA GLU A 43 8.83 -0.26 7.89
C GLU A 43 8.82 0.36 9.30
N SER A 44 9.52 1.48 9.54
CA SER A 44 9.60 2.17 10.84
C SER A 44 8.29 2.87 11.31
N GLY A 45 7.14 2.54 10.71
CA GLY A 45 5.83 3.08 11.11
C GLY A 45 5.50 4.50 10.64
N LYS A 46 6.30 5.14 9.77
CA LYS A 46 6.04 6.51 9.28
C LYS A 46 4.64 6.68 8.68
N SER A 47 4.25 5.78 7.77
CA SER A 47 2.92 5.78 7.17
C SER A 47 1.83 5.53 8.21
N THR A 48 2.11 4.74 9.23
CA THR A 48 1.19 4.49 10.34
C THR A 48 0.93 5.76 11.15
N ILE A 49 1.97 6.55 11.45
CA ILE A 49 1.82 7.85 12.12
C ILE A 49 0.93 8.79 11.30
N VAL A 50 1.17 8.91 9.99
CA VAL A 50 0.34 9.76 9.11
C VAL A 50 -1.12 9.27 9.08
N LYS A 51 -1.34 7.95 9.00
CA LYS A 51 -2.69 7.37 9.07
C LYS A 51 -3.38 7.67 10.40
N GLN A 52 -2.66 7.63 11.52
CA GLN A 52 -3.20 8.01 12.83
C GLN A 52 -3.56 9.50 12.91
N MET A 53 -2.76 10.39 12.31
CA MET A 53 -3.12 11.81 12.22
C MET A 53 -4.45 12.02 11.49
N LYS A 54 -4.69 11.30 10.38
CA LYS A 54 -5.98 11.32 9.67
C LYS A 54 -7.14 10.79 10.51
N ILE A 55 -6.92 9.76 11.34
CA ILE A 55 -7.95 9.23 12.25
C ILE A 55 -8.29 10.24 13.35
N ILE A 56 -7.29 10.88 13.97
CA ILE A 56 -7.46 11.68 15.19
C ILE A 56 -7.84 13.13 14.88
N HIS A 57 -7.30 13.70 13.80
CA HIS A 57 -7.41 15.13 13.49
C HIS A 57 -8.24 15.44 12.24
N GLU A 58 -8.62 14.43 11.45
CA GLU A 58 -9.53 14.58 10.32
C GLU A 58 -10.79 13.73 10.52
N SER A 59 -11.59 13.54 9.46
CA SER A 59 -12.83 12.75 9.50
C SER A 59 -12.61 11.23 9.39
N GLY A 60 -11.38 10.74 9.61
CA GLY A 60 -11.02 9.34 9.41
C GLY A 60 -10.99 8.91 7.93
N PHE A 61 -11.20 7.62 7.69
CA PHE A 61 -11.16 7.03 6.34
C PHE A 61 -12.56 6.94 5.72
N THR A 62 -12.65 7.37 4.47
CA THR A 62 -13.86 7.35 3.66
C THR A 62 -14.05 6.01 2.94
N SER A 63 -15.24 5.77 2.41
CA SER A 63 -15.51 4.63 1.53
C SER A 63 -14.60 4.59 0.30
N GLU A 64 -14.17 5.75 -0.19
CA GLU A 64 -13.24 5.83 -1.32
C GLU A 64 -11.81 5.44 -0.92
N ASP A 65 -11.37 5.86 0.28
CA ASP A 65 -10.10 5.40 0.85
C ASP A 65 -10.09 3.87 0.98
N PHE A 66 -11.20 3.25 1.41
CA PHE A 66 -11.28 1.79 1.51
C PHE A 66 -11.17 1.07 0.17
N LYS A 67 -11.69 1.65 -0.92
CA LYS A 67 -11.52 1.08 -2.26
C LYS A 67 -10.05 1.12 -2.68
N GLN A 68 -9.31 2.17 -2.30
CA GLN A 68 -7.89 2.29 -2.59
C GLN A 68 -7.03 1.36 -1.73
N TYR A 69 -7.41 1.15 -0.46
CA TYR A 69 -6.65 0.27 0.44
C TYR A 69 -6.93 -1.22 0.25
N ARG A 70 -8.11 -1.60 -0.26
CA ARG A 70 -8.48 -3.01 -0.45
C ARG A 70 -7.46 -3.79 -1.31
N PRO A 71 -7.03 -3.29 -2.49
CA PRO A 71 -5.95 -3.92 -3.27
C PRO A 71 -4.64 -4.10 -2.49
N VAL A 72 -4.29 -3.11 -1.64
CA VAL A 72 -3.10 -3.16 -0.79
C VAL A 72 -3.20 -4.27 0.26
N VAL A 73 -4.39 -4.48 0.83
CA VAL A 73 -4.63 -5.58 1.79
C VAL A 73 -4.48 -6.94 1.11
N TYR A 74 -5.02 -7.11 -0.10
CA TYR A 74 -4.85 -8.35 -0.87
C TYR A 74 -3.37 -8.61 -1.15
N SER A 75 -2.66 -7.62 -1.69
CA SER A 75 -1.25 -7.73 -2.03
C SER A 75 -0.41 -8.07 -0.80
N ASN A 76 -0.58 -7.35 0.32
CA ASN A 76 0.14 -7.65 1.56
C ASN A 76 -0.14 -9.07 2.08
N THR A 77 -1.38 -9.54 1.98
CA THR A 77 -1.77 -10.88 2.48
C THR A 77 -1.04 -11.98 1.71
N ILE A 78 -1.12 -11.96 0.38
CA ILE A 78 -0.50 -13.00 -0.45
C ILE A 78 1.02 -12.87 -0.50
N GLN A 79 1.56 -11.64 -0.57
CA GLN A 79 3.02 -11.43 -0.56
C GLN A 79 3.65 -11.88 0.77
N SER A 80 2.97 -11.68 1.90
CA SER A 80 3.45 -12.18 3.20
C SER A 80 3.52 -13.71 3.22
N LEU A 81 2.48 -14.39 2.72
CA LEU A 81 2.49 -15.85 2.59
C LEU A 81 3.64 -16.31 1.67
N VAL A 82 3.82 -15.66 0.53
CA VAL A 82 4.88 -15.96 -0.44
C VAL A 82 6.28 -15.79 0.15
N ALA A 83 6.49 -14.76 0.99
CA ALA A 83 7.74 -14.56 1.69
C ALA A 83 8.07 -15.75 2.60
N ILE A 84 7.08 -16.26 3.35
CA ILE A 84 7.22 -17.46 4.20
C ILE A 84 7.55 -18.68 3.33
N LEU A 85 6.77 -18.92 2.27
CA LEU A 85 6.96 -20.08 1.38
C LEU A 85 8.32 -20.08 0.68
N ARG A 86 8.84 -18.89 0.31
CA ARG A 86 10.19 -18.74 -0.26
C ARG A 86 11.30 -18.96 0.78
N ALA A 87 11.03 -18.67 2.05
CA ALA A 87 11.97 -18.87 3.14
C ALA A 87 12.08 -20.35 3.55
N MET A 88 10.99 -21.12 3.49
CA MET A 88 10.97 -22.55 3.86
C MET A 88 12.11 -23.40 3.27
N PRO A 89 12.37 -23.39 1.94
CA PRO A 89 13.44 -24.19 1.33
C PRO A 89 14.84 -23.58 1.49
N ASN A 90 14.98 -22.41 2.14
CA ASN A 90 16.29 -21.80 2.37
C ASN A 90 17.16 -22.77 3.19
N PRO A 91 18.42 -23.05 2.79
CA PRO A 91 19.28 -23.99 3.51
C PRO A 91 19.49 -23.69 5.00
N ASN A 92 19.29 -22.44 5.45
CA ASN A 92 19.36 -22.10 6.87
C ASN A 92 18.11 -22.49 7.69
N LEU A 93 16.97 -22.66 7.01
CA LEU A 93 15.69 -23.05 7.62
C LEU A 93 15.41 -24.53 7.35
N ALA A 94 15.43 -24.91 6.07
CA ALA A 94 15.21 -26.27 5.56
C ALA A 94 13.94 -26.93 6.14
N ILE A 95 12.85 -26.17 6.19
CA ILE A 95 11.58 -26.60 6.79
C ILE A 95 10.68 -27.16 5.68
N PRO A 96 10.40 -28.47 5.65
CA PRO A 96 9.45 -29.04 4.71
C PRO A 96 8.01 -28.73 5.11
N PHE A 97 7.06 -28.87 4.17
CA PHE A 97 5.64 -28.89 4.53
C PHE A 97 5.34 -30.10 5.41
N ALA A 98 4.43 -29.93 6.38
CA ALA A 98 3.96 -31.06 7.18
C ALA A 98 3.08 -32.00 6.36
N ASN A 99 2.32 -31.46 5.40
CA ASN A 99 1.62 -32.24 4.38
C ASN A 99 2.18 -31.90 2.97
N HIS A 100 2.77 -32.90 2.30
CA HIS A 100 3.31 -32.76 0.94
C HIS A 100 2.28 -32.31 -0.11
N GLU A 101 0.98 -32.54 0.11
CA GLU A 101 -0.07 -32.05 -0.79
C GLU A 101 -0.09 -30.51 -0.88
N ARG A 102 0.47 -29.81 0.11
CA ARG A 102 0.59 -28.35 0.14
C ARG A 102 1.52 -27.79 -0.93
N GLU A 103 2.38 -28.61 -1.55
CA GLU A 103 3.21 -28.17 -2.67
C GLU A 103 2.38 -27.64 -3.85
N SER A 104 1.22 -28.27 -4.11
CA SER A 104 0.28 -27.83 -5.15
C SER A 104 -0.38 -26.48 -4.81
N ASP A 105 -0.76 -26.29 -3.54
CA ASP A 105 -1.30 -25.03 -3.03
C ASP A 105 -0.26 -23.91 -3.12
N ALA A 106 1.00 -24.19 -2.77
CA ALA A 106 2.10 -23.23 -2.86
C ALA A 106 2.36 -22.78 -4.30
N LYS A 107 2.32 -23.72 -5.25
CA LYS A 107 2.44 -23.41 -6.68
C LYS A 107 1.33 -22.47 -7.16
N MET A 108 0.08 -22.71 -6.76
CA MET A 108 -1.04 -21.83 -7.09
C MET A 108 -0.82 -20.40 -6.60
N VAL A 109 -0.34 -20.25 -5.36
CA VAL A 109 0.00 -18.94 -4.79
C VAL A 109 1.13 -18.25 -5.56
N PHE A 110 2.18 -18.99 -5.95
CA PHE A 110 3.28 -18.42 -6.75
C PHE A 110 2.83 -17.99 -8.15
N ASP A 111 1.95 -18.75 -8.81
CA ASP A 111 1.44 -18.44 -10.14
C ASP A 111 0.69 -17.10 -10.15
N VAL A 112 -0.10 -16.79 -9.10
CA VAL A 112 -0.80 -15.50 -8.96
C VAL A 112 0.18 -14.32 -8.88
N ILE A 113 1.25 -14.47 -8.09
CA ILE A 113 2.30 -13.44 -8.00
C ILE A 113 3.01 -13.26 -9.34
N GLN A 114 3.31 -14.36 -10.04
CA GLN A 114 3.96 -14.29 -11.36
C GLN A 114 3.10 -13.59 -12.41
N ARG A 115 1.78 -13.70 -12.30
CA ARG A 115 0.81 -13.00 -13.16
C ARG A 115 0.56 -11.55 -12.75
N MET A 116 1.11 -11.10 -11.62
CA MET A 116 0.85 -9.77 -11.04
C MET A 116 -0.64 -9.55 -10.71
N GLU A 117 -1.32 -10.61 -10.29
CA GLU A 117 -2.75 -10.61 -9.93
C GLU A 117 -2.97 -10.52 -8.41
N ASP A 118 -1.98 -10.00 -7.67
CA ASP A 118 -1.99 -9.96 -6.20
C ASP A 118 -2.80 -8.81 -5.60
N THR A 119 -3.32 -7.91 -6.44
CA THR A 119 -4.18 -6.79 -6.04
C THR A 119 -5.67 -7.05 -6.22
N GLU A 120 -6.03 -8.21 -6.77
CA GLU A 120 -7.40 -8.59 -7.08
C GLU A 120 -8.05 -9.43 -5.96
N PRO A 121 -9.39 -9.48 -5.88
CA PRO A 121 -10.08 -10.38 -4.97
C PRO A 121 -9.67 -11.83 -5.20
N PHE A 122 -9.34 -12.54 -4.11
CA PHE A 122 -8.96 -13.94 -4.19
C PHE A 122 -10.13 -14.81 -4.67
N SER A 123 -9.85 -15.70 -5.64
CA SER A 123 -10.80 -16.75 -6.01
C SER A 123 -11.05 -17.69 -4.81
N GLU A 124 -12.21 -18.37 -4.80
CA GLU A 124 -12.53 -19.32 -3.72
C GLU A 124 -11.47 -20.42 -3.58
N GLU A 125 -10.92 -20.87 -4.72
CA GLU A 125 -9.88 -21.89 -4.78
C GLU A 125 -8.56 -21.38 -4.18
N LEU A 126 -8.11 -20.18 -4.59
CA LEU A 126 -6.90 -19.55 -4.05
C LEU A 126 -7.03 -19.29 -2.55
N LEU A 127 -8.17 -18.77 -2.11
CA LEU A 127 -8.44 -18.53 -0.68
C LEU A 127 -8.38 -19.83 0.12
N ALA A 128 -8.94 -20.91 -0.41
CA ALA A 128 -8.90 -22.22 0.24
C ALA A 128 -7.45 -22.76 0.30
N ALA A 129 -6.67 -22.60 -0.76
CA ALA A 129 -5.25 -22.97 -0.81
C ALA A 129 -4.43 -22.18 0.22
N MET A 130 -4.60 -20.86 0.28
CA MET A 130 -3.93 -19.98 1.26
C MET A 130 -4.26 -20.39 2.71
N LYS A 131 -5.53 -20.72 3.00
CA LYS A 131 -5.94 -21.20 4.33
C LYS A 131 -5.31 -22.55 4.67
N ARG A 132 -5.26 -23.49 3.72
CA ARG A 132 -4.60 -24.80 3.92
C ARG A 132 -3.10 -24.67 4.15
N LEU A 133 -2.44 -23.76 3.42
CA LEU A 133 -1.03 -23.43 3.62
C LEU A 133 -0.82 -22.82 5.00
N TRP A 134 -1.63 -21.85 5.41
CA TRP A 134 -1.49 -21.23 6.72
C TRP A 134 -1.70 -22.22 7.87
N ALA A 135 -2.58 -23.20 7.71
CA ALA A 135 -2.81 -24.25 8.69
C ALA A 135 -1.71 -25.34 8.72
N ASP A 136 -0.78 -25.36 7.76
CA ASP A 136 0.31 -26.33 7.73
C ASP A 136 1.34 -26.05 8.83
N ALA A 137 1.75 -27.11 9.55
CA ALA A 137 2.66 -26.96 10.69
C ALA A 137 4.07 -26.49 10.26
N GLY A 138 4.55 -26.87 9.07
CA GLY A 138 5.83 -26.40 8.55
C GLY A 138 5.80 -24.92 8.17
N VAL A 139 4.67 -24.44 7.63
CA VAL A 139 4.45 -23.01 7.38
C VAL A 139 4.41 -22.22 8.70
N GLN A 140 3.71 -22.72 9.72
CA GLN A 140 3.67 -22.11 11.05
C GLN A 140 5.05 -22.10 11.73
N GLU A 141 5.82 -23.18 11.60
CA GLU A 141 7.20 -23.26 12.10
C GLU A 141 8.10 -22.22 11.44
N CYS A 142 8.04 -22.10 10.10
CA CYS A 142 8.79 -21.11 9.36
C CYS A 142 8.39 -19.68 9.74
N PHE A 143 7.10 -19.43 9.96
CA PHE A 143 6.60 -18.15 10.45
C PHE A 143 7.11 -17.81 11.87
N GLY A 144 7.19 -18.80 12.76
CA GLY A 144 7.79 -18.66 14.10
C GLY A 144 9.26 -18.23 14.08
N ARG A 145 9.96 -18.49 12.96
CA ARG A 145 11.35 -18.07 12.68
C ARG A 145 11.43 -16.87 11.72
N SER A 146 10.37 -16.08 11.62
CA SER A 146 10.28 -14.92 10.70
C SER A 146 11.32 -13.82 10.95
N ASN A 147 12.00 -13.81 12.09
CA ASN A 147 13.14 -12.92 12.34
C ASN A 147 14.42 -13.31 11.57
N GLU A 148 14.46 -14.50 10.95
CA GLU A 148 15.62 -14.99 10.17
C GLU A 148 15.54 -14.61 8.68
N TYR A 149 14.43 -14.02 8.25
CA TYR A 149 14.22 -13.55 6.88
C TYR A 149 13.41 -12.25 6.87
N GLN A 150 13.26 -11.64 5.69
CA GLN A 150 12.46 -10.43 5.54
C GLN A 150 10.98 -10.79 5.42
N LEU A 151 10.22 -10.51 6.45
CA LEU A 151 8.76 -10.61 6.48
C LEU A 151 8.18 -9.30 6.97
N ASN A 152 7.19 -8.78 6.26
CA ASN A 152 6.49 -7.55 6.62
C ASN A 152 5.85 -7.69 8.01
N ASP A 153 6.05 -6.69 8.88
CA ASP A 153 5.52 -6.71 10.24
C ASP A 153 3.99 -6.82 10.32
N SER A 154 3.26 -6.41 9.27
CA SER A 154 1.79 -6.57 9.22
C SER A 154 1.32 -8.03 9.08
N ALA A 155 2.24 -8.96 8.82
CA ALA A 155 1.96 -10.40 8.84
C ALA A 155 2.01 -11.01 10.25
N LYS A 156 2.58 -10.30 11.23
CA LYS A 156 2.76 -10.74 12.62
C LYS A 156 1.52 -10.50 13.49
#